data_AF-A0A834I7M5-F1
#
_entry.id   AF-A0A834I7M5-F1
#
_cell.length_a   1.000
_cell.length_b   1.000
_cell.length_c   1.000
_cell.angle_alpha   90.00
_cell.angle_beta   90.00
_cell.angle_gamma   90.00
#
_symmetry.space_group_name_H-M   'P 1'
#
loop_
_entity.id
_entity.type
_entity.pdbx_description
1 polymer ?
#
loop_
_entity_poly.entity_id
_entity_poly.type
_entity_poly.pdbx_seq_one_letter_code
_entity_poly.pdbx_strand_id
1 'polypeptide(L)'
;MSASGEQAPRLRLAFILMSLSAIAQGFAFSCLYPIFAAMGNYHTQSMWLWISILLAFVVWSSIFRWFAQGYDYQGYAVLAQHVLRSKLGEKLRKIPLQLLSKNRSGEWNSTIAGSADEVITYTLTVISIMLYALVVPLTVGILSFFYDWRIALIILIIFPSIIPLYRWRKPAYDRGMSMMSKLNGKLNAELVEYTQGLPVLKASNCVAEQAQRLYPMIDKVQAAQDIGHRKGGKPNLIITTAIEVGLLTSND
;
A
#
# COMPACT_ATOMS: atom_id res chain seq x y z
N MET A 1 4.42 20.25 -1.47
CA MET A 1 3.34 21.12 -1.99
C MET A 1 3.76 22.00 -3.18
N SER A 2 5.06 22.29 -3.40
CA SER A 2 5.53 23.12 -4.53
C SER A 2 5.68 22.40 -5.88
N ALA A 3 5.43 21.09 -5.95
CA ALA A 3 5.62 20.30 -7.17
C ALA A 3 4.37 20.22 -8.09
N SER A 4 3.18 20.58 -7.61
CA SER A 4 1.91 20.24 -8.28
C SER A 4 1.35 21.31 -9.25
N GLY A 5 2.01 22.46 -9.42
CA GLY A 5 1.62 23.47 -10.42
C GLY A 5 0.12 23.86 -10.42
N GLU A 6 -0.45 24.08 -11.62
CA GLU A 6 -1.84 24.52 -11.87
C GLU A 6 -2.95 23.60 -11.33
N GLN A 7 -2.65 22.36 -10.95
CA GLN A 7 -3.66 21.39 -10.48
C GLN A 7 -3.79 21.29 -8.96
N ALA A 8 -3.01 22.05 -8.20
CA ALA A 8 -3.09 22.13 -6.75
C ALA A 8 -4.52 22.32 -6.18
N PRO A 9 -5.42 23.17 -6.74
CA PRO A 9 -6.76 23.35 -6.18
C PRO A 9 -7.65 22.11 -6.35
N ARG A 10 -7.53 21.39 -7.48
CA ARG A 10 -8.32 20.17 -7.73
C ARG A 10 -7.83 19.00 -6.90
N LEU A 11 -6.51 18.88 -6.72
CA LEU A 11 -5.93 17.89 -5.81
C LEU A 11 -6.35 18.15 -4.35
N ARG A 12 -6.40 19.42 -3.92
CA ARG A 12 -6.92 19.80 -2.59
C ARG A 12 -8.39 19.43 -2.44
N LEU A 13 -9.21 19.70 -3.45
CA LEU A 13 -10.62 19.33 -3.46
C LEU A 13 -10.81 17.82 -3.38
N ALA A 14 -10.03 17.03 -4.12
CA ALA A 14 -10.02 15.57 -3.99
C ALA A 14 -9.70 15.14 -2.55
N PHE A 15 -8.63 15.66 -1.94
CA PHE A 15 -8.30 15.34 -0.54
C PHE A 15 -9.39 15.74 0.45
N ILE A 16 -10.05 16.88 0.25
CA ILE A 16 -11.18 17.30 1.08
C ILE A 16 -12.35 16.32 0.94
N LEU A 17 -12.72 15.95 -0.29
CA LEU A 17 -13.80 14.97 -0.55
C LEU A 17 -13.47 13.60 0.06
N MET A 18 -12.21 13.15 -0.04
CA MET A 18 -11.76 11.91 0.59
C MET A 18 -11.83 11.97 2.11
N SER A 19 -11.44 13.09 2.70
CA SER A 19 -11.52 13.30 4.14
C SER A 19 -12.97 13.31 4.61
N LEU A 20 -13.86 13.97 3.87
CA LEU A 20 -15.29 14.01 4.18
C LEU A 20 -15.93 12.62 4.07
N SER A 21 -15.56 11.84 3.04
CA SER A 21 -16.00 10.45 2.91
C SER A 21 -15.50 9.58 4.06
N ALA A 22 -14.23 9.69 4.44
CA ALA A 22 -13.65 8.94 5.56
C ALA A 22 -14.33 9.30 6.90
N ILE A 23 -14.65 10.58 7.12
CA ILE A 23 -15.41 11.02 8.30
C ILE A 23 -16.82 10.42 8.27
N ALA A 24 -17.54 10.51 7.15
CA ALA A 24 -18.88 9.92 7.02
C ALA A 24 -18.87 8.40 7.26
N GLN A 25 -17.81 7.71 6.82
CA GLN A 25 -17.61 6.30 7.10
C GLN A 25 -17.36 6.03 8.59
N GLY A 26 -16.60 6.89 9.28
CA GLY A 26 -16.43 6.83 10.73
C GLY A 26 -17.75 7.02 11.50
N PHE A 27 -18.62 7.93 11.02
CA PHE A 27 -19.99 8.08 11.56
C PHE A 27 -20.82 6.81 11.36
N ALA A 28 -20.78 6.20 10.17
CA ALA A 28 -21.49 4.95 9.89
C ALA A 28 -21.06 3.84 10.86
N PHE A 29 -19.75 3.68 11.09
CA PHE A 29 -19.24 2.70 12.08
C PHE A 29 -19.67 3.01 13.51
N SER A 30 -19.73 4.29 13.88
CA SER A 30 -20.19 4.69 15.22
C SER A 30 -21.67 4.39 15.45
N CYS A 31 -22.49 4.37 14.39
CA CYS A 31 -23.89 3.96 14.46
C CYS A 31 -24.09 2.47 14.75
N LEU A 32 -23.05 1.62 14.65
CA LEU A 32 -23.17 0.22 15.05
C LEU A 32 -23.42 0.07 16.55
N TYR A 33 -22.85 0.96 17.38
CA TYR A 33 -23.03 0.92 18.83
C TYR A 33 -24.51 1.01 19.27
N PRO A 34 -25.29 2.05 18.88
CA PRO A 34 -26.69 2.12 19.24
C PRO A 34 -27.55 1.00 18.63
N ILE A 35 -27.15 0.41 17.49
CA ILE A 35 -27.82 -0.77 16.92
C ILE A 35 -27.65 -1.98 17.85
N PHE A 36 -26.42 -2.25 18.28
CA PHE A 36 -26.16 -3.35 19.23
C PHE A 36 -26.87 -3.12 20.58
N ALA A 37 -26.90 -1.89 21.08
CA ALA A 37 -27.61 -1.54 22.30
C ALA A 37 -29.14 -1.71 22.16
N ALA A 38 -29.72 -1.29 21.02
CA ALA A 38 -31.15 -1.44 20.75
C ALA A 38 -31.58 -2.90 20.61
N MET A 39 -30.69 -3.75 20.07
CA MET A 39 -30.90 -5.20 19.94
C MET A 39 -30.99 -5.87 21.32
N GLY A 40 -30.13 -5.49 22.27
CA GLY A 40 -30.15 -6.02 23.64
C GLY A 40 -31.39 -5.62 24.45
N ASN A 41 -31.99 -4.47 24.14
CA ASN A 41 -33.15 -3.92 24.86
C ASN A 41 -34.51 -4.23 24.18
N TYR A 42 -34.55 -5.07 23.15
CA TYR A 42 -35.75 -5.44 22.37
C TYR A 42 -36.59 -4.26 21.81
N HIS A 43 -35.99 -3.08 21.61
CA HIS A 43 -36.69 -1.90 21.07
C HIS A 43 -36.60 -1.86 19.54
N THR A 44 -37.53 -2.55 18.87
CA THR A 44 -37.54 -2.73 17.40
C THR A 44 -37.59 -1.42 16.62
N GLN A 45 -38.34 -0.41 17.09
CA GLN A 45 -38.50 0.86 16.36
C GLN A 45 -37.21 1.69 16.33
N SER A 46 -36.48 1.77 17.46
CA SER A 46 -35.19 2.47 17.52
C SER A 46 -34.14 1.78 16.67
N MET A 47 -34.16 0.45 16.60
CA MET A 47 -33.23 -0.32 15.77
C MET A 47 -33.35 0.03 14.28
N TRP A 48 -34.56 0.06 13.74
CA TRP A 48 -34.78 0.42 12.33
C TRP A 48 -34.39 1.87 12.00
N LEU A 49 -34.58 2.80 12.94
CA LEU A 49 -34.12 4.18 12.79
C LEU A 49 -32.60 4.27 12.72
N TRP A 50 -31.87 3.57 13.59
CA TRP A 50 -30.41 3.57 13.54
C TRP A 50 -29.86 2.84 12.31
N ILE A 51 -30.53 1.78 11.84
CA ILE A 51 -30.19 1.11 10.58
C ILE A 51 -30.37 2.06 9.39
N SER A 52 -31.46 2.83 9.34
CA SER A 52 -31.69 3.77 8.24
C SER A 52 -30.68 4.93 8.25
N ILE A 53 -30.31 5.43 9.43
CA ILE A 53 -29.23 6.42 9.61
C ILE A 53 -27.89 5.85 9.14
N LEU A 54 -27.54 4.62 9.55
CA LEU A 54 -26.32 3.94 9.11
C LEU A 54 -26.30 3.82 7.57
N LEU A 55 -27.40 3.34 6.97
CA LEU A 55 -27.52 3.20 5.53
C LEU A 55 -27.33 4.55 4.82
N ALA A 56 -27.94 5.62 5.35
CA ALA A 56 -27.79 6.97 4.81
C ALA A 56 -26.32 7.44 4.84
N PHE A 57 -25.60 7.23 5.94
CA PHE A 57 -24.18 7.58 6.03
C PHE A 57 -23.29 6.71 5.12
N VAL A 58 -23.62 5.42 4.95
CA VAL A 58 -22.91 4.54 4.01
C VAL A 58 -23.10 5.02 2.57
N VAL A 59 -24.33 5.33 2.17
CA VAL A 59 -24.64 5.88 0.84
C VAL A 59 -23.94 7.21 0.64
N TRP A 60 -24.01 8.12 1.63
CA TRP A 60 -23.32 9.41 1.61
C TRP A 60 -21.82 9.22 1.41
N SER A 61 -21.17 8.39 2.24
CA SER A 61 -19.74 8.10 2.15
C SER A 61 -19.35 7.52 0.79
N SER A 62 -20.18 6.65 0.23
CA SER A 62 -19.99 6.03 -1.08
C SER A 62 -20.08 7.05 -2.20
N ILE A 63 -21.03 7.99 -2.13
CA ILE A 63 -21.17 9.08 -3.08
C ILE A 63 -19.95 10.00 -3.03
N PHE A 64 -19.51 10.45 -1.83
CA PHE A 64 -18.30 11.27 -1.72
C PHE A 64 -17.05 10.54 -2.21
N ARG A 65 -16.96 9.24 -1.94
CA ARG A 65 -15.87 8.40 -2.43
C ARG A 65 -15.90 8.29 -3.96
N TRP A 66 -17.07 8.11 -4.55
CA TRP A 66 -17.25 8.09 -5.99
C TRP A 66 -16.85 9.42 -6.62
N PHE A 67 -17.26 10.55 -6.06
CA PHE A 67 -16.84 11.87 -6.54
C PHE A 67 -15.35 12.13 -6.33
N ALA A 68 -14.77 11.68 -5.21
CA ALA A 68 -13.33 11.77 -4.97
C ALA A 68 -12.52 10.92 -5.96
N GLN A 69 -12.99 9.70 -6.26
CA GLN A 69 -12.41 8.82 -7.29
C GLN A 69 -12.69 9.32 -8.71
N GLY A 70 -13.72 10.15 -8.90
CA GLY A 70 -13.98 10.87 -10.15
C GLY A 70 -12.80 11.73 -10.59
N TYR A 71 -11.94 12.19 -9.68
CA TYR A 71 -10.68 12.86 -10.02
C TYR A 71 -9.70 11.92 -10.77
N ASP A 72 -9.68 10.64 -10.41
CA ASP A 72 -8.88 9.60 -11.06
C ASP A 72 -9.53 9.17 -12.40
N TYR A 73 -10.84 8.90 -12.40
CA TYR A 73 -11.58 8.40 -13.57
C TYR A 73 -11.82 9.44 -14.67
N GLN A 74 -11.87 10.74 -14.35
CA GLN A 74 -12.03 11.81 -15.33
C GLN A 74 -10.70 12.22 -16.01
N GLY A 75 -9.60 11.50 -15.73
CA GLY A 75 -8.30 11.70 -16.40
C GLY A 75 -7.47 12.87 -15.85
N TYR A 76 -7.85 13.47 -14.72
CA TYR A 76 -7.03 14.55 -14.12
C TYR A 76 -5.73 14.03 -13.51
N ALA A 77 -5.71 12.80 -12.97
CA ALA A 77 -4.48 12.14 -12.58
C ALA A 77 -3.51 11.97 -13.76
N VAL A 78 -4.04 11.56 -14.92
CA VAL A 78 -3.27 11.45 -16.19
C VAL A 78 -2.76 12.83 -16.64
N LEU A 79 -3.57 13.88 -16.50
CA LEU A 79 -3.18 15.25 -16.86
C LEU A 79 -2.09 15.80 -15.92
N ALA A 80 -2.21 15.57 -14.60
CA ALA A 80 -1.20 15.93 -13.61
C ALA A 80 0.13 15.21 -13.88
N GLN A 81 0.05 13.92 -14.22
CA GLN A 81 1.16 13.09 -14.61
C GLN A 81 1.83 13.60 -15.90
N HIS A 82 1.05 14.04 -16.89
CA HIS A 82 1.56 14.62 -18.14
C HIS A 82 2.32 15.93 -17.89
N VAL A 83 1.78 16.85 -17.08
CA VAL A 83 2.44 18.11 -16.71
C VAL A 83 3.75 17.86 -15.98
N LEU A 84 3.78 16.88 -15.07
CA LEU A 84 4.99 16.54 -14.33
C LEU A 84 6.03 15.84 -15.23
N ARG A 85 5.61 14.95 -16.14
CA ARG A 85 6.47 14.37 -17.20
C ARG A 85 7.11 15.45 -18.06
N SER A 86 6.34 16.46 -18.47
CA SER A 86 6.85 17.59 -19.23
C SER A 86 7.94 18.37 -18.47
N LYS A 87 7.71 18.68 -17.18
CA LYS A 87 8.71 19.33 -16.32
C LYS A 87 9.96 18.47 -16.08
N LEU A 88 9.80 17.15 -15.93
CA LEU A 88 10.91 16.22 -15.82
C LEU A 88 11.73 16.17 -17.12
N GLY A 89 11.06 16.13 -18.28
CA GLY A 89 11.70 16.20 -19.59
C GLY A 89 12.47 17.51 -19.80
N GLU A 90 11.94 18.64 -19.36
CA GLU A 90 12.66 19.92 -19.40
C GLU A 90 13.89 19.94 -18.48
N LYS A 91 13.79 19.36 -17.28
CA LYS A 91 14.96 19.23 -16.40
C LYS A 91 16.00 18.30 -16.99
N LEU A 92 15.58 17.20 -17.62
CA LEU A 92 16.47 16.25 -18.29
C LEU A 92 17.25 16.92 -19.42
N ARG A 93 16.61 17.79 -20.19
CA ARG A 93 17.24 18.62 -21.23
C ARG A 93 18.32 19.56 -20.70
N LYS A 94 18.30 19.91 -19.41
CA LYS A 94 19.27 20.81 -18.77
C LYS A 94 20.43 20.06 -18.11
N ILE A 95 20.43 18.73 -18.12
CA ILE A 95 21.52 17.94 -17.55
C ILE A 95 22.70 17.93 -18.53
N PRO A 96 23.93 18.24 -18.08
CA PRO A 96 25.11 18.24 -18.94
C PRO A 96 25.38 16.84 -19.52
N LEU A 97 25.71 16.81 -20.83
CA LEU A 97 25.98 15.59 -21.61
C LEU A 97 27.08 14.71 -21.01
N GLN A 98 28.04 15.28 -20.27
CA GLN A 98 29.05 14.52 -19.52
C GLN A 98 28.46 13.51 -18.51
N LEU A 99 27.33 13.84 -17.88
CA LEU A 99 26.65 12.96 -16.93
C LEU A 99 25.80 11.90 -17.65
N LEU A 100 25.23 12.23 -18.82
CA LEU A 100 24.46 11.29 -19.64
C LEU A 100 25.37 10.28 -20.37
N SER A 101 26.59 10.68 -20.75
CA SER A 101 27.52 9.83 -21.51
C SER A 101 28.11 8.67 -20.70
N LYS A 102 27.96 8.66 -19.37
CA LYS A 102 28.48 7.57 -18.52
C LYS A 102 27.68 6.27 -18.61
N ASN A 103 26.48 6.29 -19.19
CA ASN A 103 25.57 5.15 -19.28
C ASN A 103 24.74 5.23 -20.58
N ARG A 104 24.21 4.10 -21.07
CA ARG A 104 23.47 4.03 -22.35
C ARG A 104 22.24 4.97 -22.31
N SER A 105 22.25 6.03 -23.13
CA SER A 105 21.26 7.14 -23.09
C SER A 105 19.79 6.69 -23.22
N GLY A 106 19.54 5.54 -23.87
CA GLY A 106 18.20 4.95 -24.00
C GLY A 106 17.65 4.27 -22.74
N GLU A 107 18.52 3.82 -21.83
CA GLU A 107 18.15 3.16 -20.57
C GLU A 107 17.71 4.18 -19.51
N TRP A 108 18.39 5.32 -19.43
CA TRP A 108 18.00 6.38 -18.50
C TRP A 108 16.64 6.98 -18.79
N ASN A 109 16.32 7.22 -20.07
CA ASN A 109 15.05 7.85 -20.41
C ASN A 109 13.87 6.90 -20.16
N SER A 110 14.01 5.60 -20.46
CA SER A 110 12.96 4.60 -20.20
C SER A 110 12.83 4.26 -18.71
N THR A 111 13.93 4.14 -17.97
CA THR A 111 13.91 3.93 -16.51
C THR A 111 13.34 5.15 -15.80
N ILE A 112 13.76 6.37 -16.11
CA ILE A 112 13.20 7.58 -15.47
C ILE A 112 11.72 7.76 -15.83
N ALA A 113 11.33 7.56 -17.09
CA ALA A 113 9.95 7.72 -17.52
C ALA A 113 9.02 6.65 -16.94
N GLY A 114 9.51 5.40 -16.80
CA GLY A 114 8.79 4.29 -16.18
C GLY A 114 8.68 4.44 -14.66
N SER A 115 9.80 4.74 -13.98
CA SER A 115 9.81 4.95 -12.53
C SER A 115 9.00 6.18 -12.11
N ALA A 116 8.96 7.23 -12.93
CA ALA A 116 8.11 8.39 -12.63
C ALA A 116 6.61 8.05 -12.69
N ASP A 117 6.19 7.22 -13.63
CA ASP A 117 4.80 6.75 -13.75
C ASP A 117 4.37 5.93 -12.54
N GLU A 118 5.22 4.95 -12.19
CA GLU A 118 5.02 4.06 -11.07
C GLU A 118 4.94 4.86 -9.75
N VAL A 119 5.90 5.77 -9.53
CA VAL A 119 5.91 6.61 -8.32
C VAL A 119 4.65 7.47 -8.23
N ILE A 120 4.12 8.04 -9.33
CA ILE A 120 2.94 8.92 -9.29
C ILE A 120 1.67 8.15 -8.98
N THR A 121 1.41 7.05 -9.69
CA THR A 121 0.21 6.21 -9.51
C THR A 121 0.19 5.59 -8.12
N TYR A 122 1.34 5.11 -7.65
CA TYR A 122 1.46 4.60 -6.28
C TYR A 122 1.27 5.71 -5.25
N THR A 123 1.80 6.92 -5.46
CA THR A 123 1.71 7.99 -4.47
C THR A 123 0.25 8.38 -4.20
N LEU A 124 -0.58 8.56 -5.23
CA LEU A 124 -1.99 8.92 -5.05
C LEU A 124 -2.78 7.82 -4.33
N THR A 125 -2.58 6.56 -4.76
CA THR A 125 -3.24 5.40 -4.16
C THR A 125 -2.82 5.21 -2.69
N VAL A 126 -1.51 5.29 -2.41
CA VAL A 126 -0.97 5.10 -1.06
C VAL A 126 -1.40 6.21 -0.12
N ILE A 127 -1.38 7.48 -0.56
CA ILE A 127 -1.88 8.59 0.27
C ILE A 127 -3.37 8.39 0.57
N SER A 128 -4.15 7.96 -0.40
CA SER A 128 -5.57 7.66 -0.23
C SER A 128 -5.80 6.58 0.84
N ILE A 129 -5.07 5.46 0.74
CA ILE A 129 -5.14 4.38 1.74
C ILE A 129 -4.74 4.89 3.13
N MET A 130 -3.64 5.66 3.22
CA MET A 130 -3.18 6.24 4.48
C MET A 130 -4.18 7.20 5.11
N LEU A 131 -4.86 8.01 4.29
CA LEU A 131 -5.87 8.95 4.75
C LEU A 131 -7.05 8.21 5.39
N TYR A 132 -7.60 7.20 4.73
CA TYR A 132 -8.69 6.39 5.30
C TYR A 132 -8.23 5.62 6.54
N ALA A 133 -7.04 5.02 6.48
CA ALA A 133 -6.47 4.27 7.59
C ALA A 133 -6.28 5.13 8.86
N LEU A 134 -6.10 6.45 8.72
CA LEU A 134 -5.91 7.37 9.83
C LEU A 134 -7.20 8.06 10.26
N VAL A 135 -7.97 8.59 9.32
CA VAL A 135 -9.15 9.44 9.59
C VAL A 135 -10.33 8.63 10.11
N VAL A 136 -10.59 7.43 9.57
CA VAL A 136 -11.72 6.60 10.00
C VAL A 136 -11.61 6.21 11.48
N PRO A 137 -10.52 5.56 11.97
CA PRO A 137 -10.42 5.18 13.36
C PRO A 137 -10.34 6.38 14.31
N LEU A 138 -9.76 7.52 13.89
CA LEU A 138 -9.81 8.77 14.66
C LEU A 138 -11.25 9.25 14.84
N THR A 139 -12.03 9.27 13.76
CA THR A 139 -13.44 9.69 13.79
C THR A 139 -14.25 8.77 14.69
N VAL A 140 -14.09 7.45 14.54
CA VAL A 140 -14.75 6.45 15.39
C VAL A 140 -14.34 6.63 16.86
N GLY A 141 -13.05 6.82 17.15
CA GLY A 141 -12.56 7.02 18.52
C GLY A 141 -13.14 8.27 19.17
N ILE A 142 -13.19 9.39 18.44
CA ILE A 142 -13.78 10.64 18.92
C ILE A 142 -15.28 10.48 19.15
N LEU A 143 -16.02 9.88 18.21
CA LEU A 143 -17.45 9.67 18.36
C LEU A 143 -17.79 8.68 19.49
N SER A 144 -16.92 7.69 19.72
CA SER A 144 -17.09 6.73 20.80
C SER A 144 -17.07 7.38 22.18
N PHE A 145 -16.40 8.52 22.37
CA PHE A 145 -16.43 9.24 23.66
C PHE A 145 -17.83 9.65 24.11
N PHE A 146 -18.75 9.89 23.18
CA PHE A 146 -20.14 10.24 23.51
C PHE A 146 -20.96 9.04 23.97
N TYR A 147 -20.53 7.82 23.67
CA TYR A 147 -21.22 6.58 24.02
C TYR A 147 -20.58 5.90 25.24
N ASP A 148 -19.29 5.60 25.15
CA ASP A 148 -18.51 4.99 26.23
C ASP A 148 -17.03 5.44 26.13
N TRP A 149 -16.60 6.20 27.13
CA TRP A 149 -15.23 6.70 27.23
C TRP A 149 -14.18 5.57 27.33
N ARG A 150 -14.56 4.38 27.83
CA ARG A 150 -13.65 3.23 27.96
C ARG A 150 -13.28 2.68 26.58
N ILE A 151 -14.28 2.44 25.72
CA ILE A 151 -14.08 1.95 24.35
C ILE A 151 -13.30 2.99 23.55
N ALA A 152 -13.63 4.27 23.71
CA ALA A 152 -12.93 5.37 23.05
C ALA A 152 -11.43 5.40 23.39
N LEU A 153 -11.07 5.26 24.67
CA LEU A 153 -9.67 5.18 25.10
C LEU A 153 -8.96 3.94 24.55
N ILE A 154 -9.62 2.78 24.52
CA ILE A 154 -9.03 1.56 23.96
C ILE A 154 -8.66 1.77 22.49
N ILE A 155 -9.58 2.30 21.67
CA ILE A 155 -9.32 2.60 20.24
C ILE A 155 -8.18 3.61 20.11
N LEU A 156 -8.21 4.69 20.91
CA LEU A 156 -7.22 5.76 20.87
C LEU A 156 -5.84 5.31 21.35
N ILE A 157 -5.72 4.25 22.15
CA ILE A 157 -4.44 3.66 22.57
C ILE A 157 -3.95 2.62 21.56
N ILE A 158 -4.83 1.73 21.09
CA ILE A 158 -4.47 0.66 20.15
C ILE A 158 -3.97 1.25 18.83
N PHE A 159 -4.67 2.24 18.29
CA PHE A 159 -4.34 2.81 16.99
C PHE A 159 -2.92 3.40 16.91
N PRO A 160 -2.49 4.33 17.79
CA PRO A 160 -1.12 4.83 17.77
C PRO A 160 -0.09 3.77 18.18
N SER A 161 -0.48 2.73 18.94
CA SER A 161 0.40 1.62 19.30
C SER A 161 0.84 0.77 18.08
N ILE A 162 0.13 0.85 16.96
CA ILE A 162 0.54 0.21 15.70
C ILE A 162 1.83 0.84 15.15
N ILE A 163 2.04 2.15 15.36
CA ILE A 163 3.20 2.90 14.86
C ILE A 163 4.52 2.35 15.43
N PRO A 164 4.72 2.25 16.76
CA PRO A 164 5.95 1.70 17.32
C PRO A 164 6.15 0.23 16.95
N LEU A 165 5.09 -0.59 16.88
CA LEU A 165 5.17 -1.98 16.40
C LEU A 165 5.69 -2.05 14.96
N TYR A 166 5.16 -1.19 14.08
CA TYR A 166 5.64 -1.08 12.70
C TYR A 166 7.10 -0.64 12.66
N ARG A 167 7.49 0.40 13.42
CA ARG A 167 8.87 0.89 13.47
C ARG A 167 9.86 -0.14 14.00
N TRP A 168 9.46 -0.95 14.97
CA TRP A 168 10.27 -2.03 15.52
C TRP A 168 10.48 -3.15 14.51
N ARG A 169 9.43 -3.52 13.74
CA ARG A 169 9.51 -4.57 12.72
C ARG A 169 10.22 -4.12 11.44
N LYS A 170 10.13 -2.84 11.09
CA LYS A 170 10.66 -2.27 9.84
C LYS A 170 12.13 -2.61 9.56
N PRO A 171 13.11 -2.41 10.46
CA PRO A 171 14.52 -2.69 10.15
C PRO A 171 14.79 -4.17 9.87
N ALA A 172 14.08 -5.08 10.54
CA ALA A 172 14.22 -6.52 10.25
C ALA A 172 13.67 -6.85 8.86
N TYR A 173 12.54 -6.25 8.48
CA TYR A 173 11.94 -6.39 7.16
C TYR A 173 12.85 -5.81 6.06
N ASP A 174 13.35 -4.59 6.25
CA ASP A 174 14.23 -3.90 5.29
C ASP A 174 15.52 -4.68 5.05
N ARG A 175 16.13 -5.25 6.10
CA ARG A 175 17.30 -6.14 5.97
C ARG A 175 16.98 -7.37 5.12
N GLY A 176 15.86 -8.05 5.40
CA GLY A 176 15.41 -9.21 4.63
C GLY A 176 15.19 -8.88 3.16
N MET A 177 14.51 -7.77 2.89
CA MET A 177 14.27 -7.29 1.52
C MET A 177 15.57 -6.94 0.80
N SER A 178 16.52 -6.27 1.47
CA SER A 178 17.82 -5.93 0.88
C SER A 178 18.65 -7.18 0.55
N MET A 179 18.60 -8.21 1.40
CA MET A 179 19.30 -9.47 1.18
C MET A 179 18.70 -10.21 -0.02
N MET A 180 17.37 -10.26 -0.11
CA MET A 180 16.66 -10.86 -1.24
C MET A 180 16.99 -10.14 -2.55
N SER A 181 16.95 -8.80 -2.55
CA SER A 181 17.32 -7.98 -3.72
C SER A 181 18.75 -8.24 -4.19
N LYS A 182 19.71 -8.37 -3.26
CA LYS A 182 21.10 -8.71 -3.59
C LYS A 182 21.25 -10.12 -4.19
N LEU A 183 20.55 -11.12 -3.65
CA LEU A 183 20.61 -12.50 -4.16
C LEU A 183 20.00 -12.59 -5.56
N ASN A 184 18.82 -12.00 -5.77
CA ASN A 184 18.21 -11.92 -7.09
C ASN A 184 19.07 -11.14 -8.09
N GLY A 185 19.70 -10.04 -7.66
CA GLY A 185 20.60 -9.26 -8.50
C GLY A 185 21.81 -10.08 -8.99
N LYS A 186 22.42 -10.88 -8.11
CA LYS A 186 23.52 -11.78 -8.47
C LYS A 186 23.06 -12.89 -9.42
N LEU A 187 21.95 -13.55 -9.11
CA LEU A 187 21.39 -14.60 -9.97
C LEU A 187 21.06 -14.07 -11.36
N ASN A 188 20.43 -12.90 -11.45
CA ASN A 188 20.10 -12.27 -12.72
C ASN A 188 21.35 -11.90 -13.54
N ALA A 189 22.40 -11.37 -12.90
CA ALA A 189 23.65 -11.06 -13.59
C ALA A 189 24.29 -12.33 -14.18
N GLU A 190 24.34 -13.41 -13.41
CA GLU A 190 24.94 -14.68 -13.83
C GLU A 190 24.09 -15.38 -14.92
N LEU A 191 22.77 -15.26 -14.87
CA LEU A 191 21.87 -15.70 -15.95
C LEU A 191 22.08 -14.90 -17.24
N VAL A 192 22.29 -13.58 -17.14
CA VAL A 192 22.58 -12.73 -18.31
C VAL A 192 23.93 -13.10 -18.92
N GLU A 193 24.95 -13.31 -18.09
CA GLU A 193 26.27 -13.75 -18.55
C GLU A 193 26.20 -15.14 -19.22
N TYR A 194 25.49 -16.09 -18.60
CA TYR A 194 25.27 -17.42 -19.17
C TYR A 194 24.53 -17.36 -20.51
N THR A 195 23.48 -16.55 -20.63
CA THR A 195 22.71 -16.41 -21.88
C THR A 195 23.51 -15.72 -22.98
N GLN A 196 24.31 -14.70 -22.66
CA GLN A 196 25.20 -14.04 -23.62
C GLN A 196 26.37 -14.95 -24.04
N GLY A 197 26.93 -15.74 -23.12
CA GLY A 197 28.03 -16.67 -23.35
C GLY A 197 27.59 -18.02 -23.94
N LEU A 198 26.29 -18.30 -24.02
CA LEU A 198 25.75 -19.59 -24.46
C LEU A 198 26.29 -20.08 -25.82
N PRO A 199 26.46 -19.22 -26.86
CA PRO A 199 27.05 -19.65 -28.12
C PRO A 199 28.49 -20.16 -27.97
N VAL A 200 29.29 -19.48 -27.13
CA VAL A 200 30.69 -19.84 -26.87
C VAL A 200 30.75 -21.14 -26.06
N LEU A 201 29.90 -21.28 -25.04
CA LEU A 201 29.82 -22.49 -24.22
C LEU A 201 29.38 -23.72 -25.01
N LYS A 202 28.49 -23.54 -26.00
CA LYS A 202 28.11 -24.59 -26.96
C LYS A 202 29.28 -24.99 -27.86
N ALA A 203 30.04 -24.02 -28.35
CA ALA A 203 31.22 -24.29 -29.18
C ALA A 203 32.34 -25.01 -28.40
N SER A 204 32.49 -24.73 -27.10
CA SER A 204 33.47 -25.40 -26.23
C SER A 204 32.97 -26.68 -25.56
N ASN A 205 31.71 -27.08 -25.77
CA ASN A 205 31.08 -28.23 -25.11
C ASN A 205 31.04 -28.15 -23.56
N CYS A 206 31.14 -26.94 -22.98
CA CYS A 206 31.18 -26.70 -21.52
C CYS A 206 29.83 -26.28 -20.91
N VAL A 207 28.71 -26.45 -21.64
CA VAL A 207 27.38 -25.98 -21.20
C VAL A 207 26.95 -26.59 -19.85
N ALA A 208 27.14 -27.90 -19.68
CA ALA A 208 26.73 -28.61 -18.47
C ALA A 208 27.52 -28.15 -17.23
N GLU A 209 28.83 -27.93 -17.38
CA GLU A 209 29.70 -27.47 -16.29
C GLU A 209 29.32 -26.07 -15.83
N GLN A 210 29.04 -25.15 -16.76
CA GLN A 210 28.63 -23.79 -16.42
C GLN A 210 27.20 -23.75 -15.84
N ALA A 211 26.28 -24.58 -16.32
CA ALA A 211 24.96 -24.74 -15.73
C ALA A 211 25.03 -25.26 -14.28
N GLN A 212 26.01 -26.12 -13.98
CA GLN A 212 26.19 -26.66 -12.64
C GLN A 212 26.59 -25.58 -11.61
N ARG A 213 27.22 -24.49 -12.06
CA ARG A 213 27.56 -23.33 -11.22
C ARG A 213 26.34 -22.46 -10.87
N LEU A 214 25.28 -22.50 -11.67
CA LEU A 214 24.04 -21.74 -11.44
C LEU A 214 23.13 -22.37 -10.38
N TYR A 215 23.05 -23.71 -10.30
CA TYR A 215 22.22 -24.41 -9.31
C TYR A 215 22.42 -23.94 -7.86
N PRO A 216 23.64 -23.83 -7.31
CA PRO A 216 23.83 -23.37 -5.93
C PRO A 216 23.41 -21.90 -5.72
N MET A 217 23.34 -21.07 -6.76
CA MET A 217 22.80 -19.71 -6.67
C MET A 217 21.28 -19.70 -6.64
N ILE A 218 20.65 -20.57 -7.44
CA ILE A 218 19.19 -20.80 -7.42
C ILE A 218 18.77 -21.33 -6.04
N ASP A 219 19.48 -22.33 -5.51
CA ASP A 219 19.21 -22.90 -4.18
C ASP A 219 19.32 -21.85 -3.07
N LYS A 220 20.30 -20.93 -3.17
CA LYS A 220 20.45 -19.81 -2.21
C LYS A 220 19.28 -18.84 -2.25
N VAL A 221 18.77 -18.51 -3.45
CA VAL A 221 17.58 -17.66 -3.60
C VAL A 221 16.35 -18.37 -3.03
N GLN A 222 16.15 -19.64 -3.37
CA GLN A 222 15.04 -20.45 -2.89
C GLN A 222 15.06 -20.59 -1.36
N ALA A 223 16.20 -20.93 -0.77
CA ALA A 223 16.34 -21.01 0.69
C ALA A 223 16.07 -19.67 1.38
N ALA A 224 16.52 -18.55 0.80
CA ALA A 224 16.22 -17.23 1.34
C ALA A 224 14.73 -16.87 1.24
N GLN A 225 14.05 -17.29 0.16
CA GLN A 225 12.61 -17.11 -0.03
C GLN A 225 11.83 -17.93 0.99
N ASP A 226 12.18 -19.20 1.18
CA ASP A 226 11.55 -20.08 2.17
C ASP A 226 11.67 -19.53 3.60
N ILE A 227 12.86 -19.02 3.96
CA ILE A 227 13.08 -18.36 5.25
C ILE A 227 12.23 -17.09 5.37
N GLY A 228 12.14 -16.29 4.31
CA GLY A 228 11.32 -15.09 4.24
C GLY A 228 9.83 -15.40 4.43
N HIS A 229 9.30 -16.35 3.67
CA HIS A 229 7.92 -16.79 3.73
C HIS A 229 7.58 -17.42 5.07
N ARG A 230 8.44 -18.29 5.64
CA ARG A 230 8.21 -18.86 6.97
C ARG A 230 8.24 -17.81 8.07
N LYS A 231 9.14 -16.83 8.02
CA LYS A 231 9.16 -15.72 9.00
C LYS A 231 7.95 -14.79 8.88
N GLY A 232 7.45 -14.56 7.66
CA GLY A 232 6.24 -13.76 7.42
C GLY A 232 4.93 -14.51 7.70
N GLY A 233 4.90 -15.82 7.50
CA GLY A 233 3.72 -16.68 7.67
C GLY A 233 3.41 -17.01 9.12
N LYS A 234 4.43 -17.16 9.98
CA LYS A 234 4.24 -17.46 11.42
C LYS A 234 3.31 -16.47 12.15
N PRO A 235 3.47 -15.14 12.02
CA PRO A 235 2.54 -14.18 12.60
C PRO A 235 1.12 -14.33 12.07
N ASN A 236 0.96 -14.58 10.77
CA ASN A 236 -0.35 -14.69 10.16
C ASN A 236 -1.08 -15.95 10.64
N LEU A 237 -0.37 -17.08 10.72
CA LEU A 237 -0.89 -18.32 11.29
C LEU A 237 -1.35 -18.10 12.73
N ILE A 238 -0.55 -17.46 13.59
CA ILE A 238 -0.95 -17.16 14.98
C ILE A 238 -2.23 -16.33 15.03
N ILE A 239 -2.38 -15.31 14.16
CA ILE A 239 -3.60 -14.50 14.09
C ILE A 239 -4.79 -15.33 13.63
N THR A 240 -4.64 -16.15 12.58
CA THR A 240 -5.71 -17.03 12.08
C THR A 240 -6.13 -18.04 13.14
N THR A 241 -5.19 -18.69 13.82
CA THR A 241 -5.51 -19.66 14.88
C THR A 241 -6.19 -18.98 16.08
N ALA A 242 -5.76 -17.76 16.44
CA ALA A 242 -6.42 -17.01 17.50
C ALA A 242 -7.87 -16.63 17.15
N ILE A 243 -8.13 -16.26 15.88
CA ILE A 243 -9.49 -15.98 15.38
C ILE A 243 -10.33 -17.26 15.37
N GLU A 244 -9.80 -18.38 14.89
CA GLU A 244 -10.52 -19.67 14.86
C GLU A 244 -10.87 -20.15 16.27
N VAL A 245 -9.94 -20.06 17.22
CA VAL A 245 -10.21 -20.41 18.62
C VAL A 245 -11.27 -19.49 19.21
N GLY A 246 -11.21 -18.17 18.93
CA GLY A 246 -12.22 -17.22 19.39
C GLY A 246 -13.63 -17.51 18.86
N LEU A 247 -13.74 -17.89 17.58
CA LEU A 247 -15.01 -18.28 16.95
C LEU A 247 -15.55 -19.60 17.50
N LEU A 248 -14.69 -20.56 17.80
CA LEU A 248 -15.11 -21.84 18.39
C LEU A 248 -15.62 -21.63 19.82
N THR A 249 -14.98 -20.76 20.61
CA THR A 249 -15.41 -20.47 21.98
C THR A 249 -16.65 -19.58 22.08
N SER A 250 -17.06 -18.90 21.01
CA SER A 250 -18.29 -18.08 21.00
C SER A 250 -19.53 -18.85 20.55
N ASN A 251 -19.37 -20.12 20.16
CA ASN A 251 -20.45 -20.98 19.67
C ASN A 251 -20.94 -21.99 20.74
N ASP A 252 -20.38 -21.92 21.95
CA ASP A 252 -20.83 -22.60 23.18
C ASP A 252 -21.42 -21.58 24.16
#